data_AF-A0A2B2M745-F1
#
_entry.id   AF-A0A2B2M745-F1
#
_cell.length_a   1.000
_cell.length_b   1.000
_cell.length_c   1.000
_cell.angle_alpha   90.00
_cell.angle_beta   90.00
_cell.angle_gamma   90.00
#
_symmetry.space_group_name_H-M   'P 1'
#
loop_
_entity.id
_entity.type
_entity.pdbx_description
1 polymer ?
#
loop_
_entity_poly.entity_id
_entity_poly.type
_entity_poly.pdbx_seq_one_letter_code
_entity_poly.pdbx_strand_id
1 'polypeptide(L)'
;MLKQTFHSLALLYPDVLLEGWKIEKVSERYEGEKWESFWFQVVTPTGMFRVKEFFLDIMEPVFPDSCISQAKGYCFQYKGLVYWKGINYKGKENYVTSKWKTQIEISIDRGYVNKDEMERFLFGLQPVNMEFAKTILHTPFHLLSFQAKRDGIGEIGRCQGWSAPDDVSYSNLPIHEKVSWKLESVGLGNDETQYVYWDEGNKLYALWVCRHKNKSYYPVSSWTTNYGVKQIINGLEFYSHRERGTVVYEDLGMEQIAYVFRGNPCTNFEQVKELFPICKIKRKMRTTK
;
A
#
# COMPACT_ATOMS: atom_id res chain seq x y z
N MET A 1 26.05 14.47 -9.81
CA MET A 1 25.60 13.07 -9.65
C MET A 1 24.97 12.97 -8.29
N LEU A 2 23.68 12.63 -8.20
CA LEU A 2 23.00 12.43 -6.92
C LEU A 2 23.64 11.25 -6.19
N LYS A 3 23.67 11.31 -4.86
CA LYS A 3 24.18 10.21 -4.03
C LYS A 3 23.05 9.69 -3.17
N GLN A 4 22.97 8.38 -3.00
CA GLN A 4 22.09 7.79 -2.01
C GLN A 4 22.61 8.17 -0.62
N THR A 5 21.88 9.03 0.06
CA THR A 5 22.21 9.54 1.40
C THR A 5 21.17 9.09 2.45
N PHE A 6 20.00 8.62 2.00
CA PHE A 6 18.89 8.19 2.85
C PHE A 6 19.00 6.72 3.29
N HIS A 7 18.41 6.38 4.42
CA HIS A 7 18.48 5.05 5.04
C HIS A 7 17.17 4.25 4.94
N SER A 8 16.02 4.92 4.82
CA SER A 8 14.69 4.28 4.88
C SER A 8 13.95 4.31 3.55
N LEU A 9 14.57 4.79 2.47
CA LEU A 9 14.01 4.82 1.13
C LEU A 9 15.09 4.68 0.06
N ALA A 10 14.74 4.03 -1.05
CA ALA A 10 15.54 4.06 -2.26
C ALA A 10 15.30 5.39 -2.98
N LEU A 11 16.37 6.15 -3.23
CA LEU A 11 16.31 7.39 -4.00
C LEU A 11 16.06 7.05 -5.46
N LEU A 12 14.94 7.52 -6.01
CA LEU A 12 14.58 7.28 -7.41
C LEU A 12 14.79 8.55 -8.23
N TYR A 13 15.23 8.37 -9.47
CA TYR A 13 15.47 9.47 -10.38
C TYR A 13 15.23 8.98 -11.81
N PRO A 14 14.74 9.82 -12.73
CA PRO A 14 14.54 9.39 -14.10
C PRO A 14 15.88 9.22 -14.80
N ASP A 15 16.15 8.02 -15.33
CA ASP A 15 17.34 7.76 -16.14
C ASP A 15 17.28 8.52 -17.47
N VAL A 16 16.07 8.64 -18.03
CA VAL A 16 15.80 9.34 -19.29
C VAL A 16 14.57 10.22 -19.10
N LEU A 17 14.70 11.49 -19.47
CA LEU A 17 13.58 12.42 -19.54
C LEU A 17 12.93 12.39 -20.92
N LEU A 18 11.62 12.66 -20.95
CA LEU A 18 10.91 12.88 -22.20
C LEU A 18 11.42 14.15 -22.90
N GLU A 19 11.26 14.23 -24.22
CA GLU A 19 11.72 15.38 -24.99
C GLU A 19 11.12 16.69 -24.47
N GLY A 20 11.97 17.71 -24.29
CA GLY A 20 11.58 19.00 -23.75
C GLY A 20 11.32 19.03 -22.24
N TRP A 21 11.50 17.91 -21.53
CA TRP A 21 11.41 17.87 -20.07
C TRP A 21 12.77 18.16 -19.45
N LYS A 22 12.76 18.89 -18.33
CA LYS A 22 13.95 19.19 -17.54
C LYS A 22 13.66 19.09 -16.06
N ILE A 23 14.66 18.71 -15.28
CA ILE A 23 14.59 18.73 -13.83
C ILE A 23 15.17 20.05 -13.34
N GLU A 24 14.44 20.69 -12.45
CA GLU A 24 14.85 21.88 -11.72
C GLU A 24 14.71 21.62 -10.21
N LYS A 25 15.42 22.41 -9.40
CA LYS A 25 15.29 22.48 -7.94
C LYS A 25 15.22 21.10 -7.28
N VAL A 26 16.39 20.51 -7.05
CA VAL A 26 16.53 19.27 -6.29
C VAL A 26 16.81 19.60 -4.83
N SER A 27 16.17 18.92 -3.91
CA SER A 27 16.37 19.12 -2.48
C SER A 27 16.22 17.81 -1.72
N GLU A 28 17.20 17.58 -0.85
CA GLU A 28 17.19 16.53 0.16
C GLU A 28 16.86 17.20 1.50
N ARG A 29 15.96 16.62 2.28
CA ARG A 29 15.67 17.07 3.65
C ARG A 29 15.83 15.90 4.61
N TYR A 30 16.59 16.15 5.65
CA TYR A 30 16.79 15.29 6.80
C TYR A 30 16.25 16.02 8.04
N GLU A 31 15.16 15.53 8.63
CA GLU A 31 14.72 16.00 9.95
C GLU A 31 15.01 14.95 11.02
N GLY A 32 16.31 14.70 11.26
CA GLY A 32 16.79 13.60 12.09
C GLY A 32 16.32 12.23 11.56
N GLU A 33 16.17 11.24 12.45
CA GLU A 33 15.56 9.94 12.10
C GLU A 33 14.07 10.02 11.70
N LYS A 34 13.46 11.21 11.79
CA LYS A 34 11.99 11.35 11.71
C LYS A 34 11.48 11.52 10.27
N TRP A 35 12.19 12.27 9.42
CA TRP A 35 11.69 12.58 8.07
C TRP A 35 12.83 12.65 7.07
N GLU A 36 13.05 11.53 6.38
CA GLU A 36 13.83 11.49 5.15
C GLU A 36 12.87 11.79 3.99
N SER A 37 13.14 12.89 3.29
CA SER A 37 12.42 13.18 2.05
C SER A 37 13.34 13.73 1.00
N PHE A 38 13.10 13.29 -0.23
CA PHE A 38 13.72 13.82 -1.42
C PHE A 38 12.64 14.47 -2.27
N TRP A 39 12.92 15.62 -2.86
CA TRP A 39 12.02 16.16 -3.86
C TRP A 39 12.77 16.88 -4.96
N PHE A 40 12.15 16.87 -6.13
CA PHE A 40 12.62 17.61 -7.29
C PHE A 40 11.45 18.13 -8.12
N GLN A 41 11.68 19.17 -8.90
CA GLN A 41 10.68 19.73 -9.80
C GLN A 41 10.97 19.28 -11.23
N VAL A 42 9.94 18.93 -11.97
CA VAL A 42 10.02 18.62 -13.39
C VAL A 42 9.25 19.70 -14.15
N VAL A 43 9.91 20.32 -15.11
CA VAL A 43 9.32 21.28 -16.05
C VAL A 43 9.13 20.56 -17.37
N THR A 44 7.91 20.63 -17.91
CA THR A 44 7.52 20.04 -19.18
C THR A 44 7.11 21.15 -20.16
N PRO A 45 6.92 20.85 -21.45
CA PRO A 45 6.40 21.84 -22.41
C PRO A 45 5.02 22.41 -22.03
N THR A 46 4.21 21.64 -21.31
CA THR A 46 2.80 21.96 -21.01
C THR A 46 2.53 22.27 -19.54
N GLY A 47 3.52 22.08 -18.66
CA GLY A 47 3.30 22.20 -17.23
C GLY A 47 4.55 22.03 -16.38
N MET A 48 4.30 21.92 -15.09
CA MET A 48 5.32 21.78 -14.06
C MET A 48 4.73 20.99 -12.91
N PHE A 49 5.50 20.03 -12.41
CA PHE A 49 5.09 19.23 -11.26
C PHE A 49 6.25 18.98 -10.32
N ARG A 50 5.92 18.70 -9.07
CA ARG A 50 6.88 18.31 -8.04
C ARG A 50 6.77 16.82 -7.80
N VAL A 51 7.90 16.14 -7.83
CA VAL A 51 8.05 14.77 -7.33
C VAL A 51 8.56 14.84 -5.91
N LYS A 52 7.94 14.11 -5.00
CA LYS A 52 8.38 13.95 -3.62
C LYS A 52 8.45 12.46 -3.31
N GLU A 53 9.59 12.04 -2.79
CA GLU A 53 9.87 10.70 -2.34
C GLU A 53 10.10 10.71 -0.84
N PHE A 54 9.54 9.75 -0.14
CA PHE A 54 9.74 9.57 1.30
C PHE A 54 9.46 8.13 1.70
N PHE A 55 9.63 7.85 2.99
CA PHE A 55 9.35 6.55 3.60
C PHE A 55 7.94 6.04 3.28
N LEU A 56 7.76 4.73 3.44
CA LEU A 56 6.47 4.09 3.22
C LEU A 56 5.46 4.50 4.32
N ASP A 57 4.59 5.45 3.99
CA ASP A 57 3.54 5.95 4.89
C ASP A 57 2.14 5.45 4.49
N ILE A 58 2.04 4.87 3.29
CA ILE A 58 0.81 4.24 2.80
C ILE A 58 0.73 2.79 3.24
N MET A 59 -0.50 2.35 3.47
CA MET A 59 -0.79 0.94 3.56
C MET A 59 -1.04 0.40 2.14
N GLU A 60 0.06 0.05 1.48
CA GLU A 60 -0.01 -0.85 0.34
C GLU A 60 -0.64 -2.17 0.83
N PRO A 61 -1.64 -2.71 0.10
CA PRO A 61 -1.86 -2.44 -1.31
C PRO A 61 -2.98 -1.44 -1.70
N VAL A 62 -3.55 -0.68 -0.76
CA VAL A 62 -4.92 -0.16 -0.96
C VAL A 62 -5.12 1.33 -0.72
N PHE A 63 -4.39 1.94 0.20
CA PHE A 63 -4.69 3.30 0.64
C PHE A 63 -3.62 4.30 0.22
N PRO A 64 -3.87 5.15 -0.78
CA PRO A 64 -3.03 6.34 -1.03
C PRO A 64 -3.44 7.52 -0.12
N ASP A 65 -4.15 7.27 0.99
CA ASP A 65 -4.90 8.27 1.76
C ASP A 65 -4.01 9.38 2.33
N SER A 66 -2.71 9.11 2.50
CA SER A 66 -1.76 10.11 2.97
C SER A 66 -1.70 11.35 2.06
N CYS A 67 -2.02 11.23 0.76
CA CYS A 67 -1.89 12.36 -0.18
C CYS A 67 -2.96 12.58 -1.22
N ILE A 68 -3.99 11.73 -1.25
CA ILE A 68 -5.22 12.05 -1.98
C ILE A 68 -6.29 12.41 -0.98
N SER A 69 -6.85 13.60 -1.13
CA SER A 69 -7.87 14.13 -0.21
C SER A 69 -9.03 13.14 -0.08
N GLN A 70 -9.33 12.76 1.16
CA GLN A 70 -10.44 11.87 1.52
C GLN A 70 -10.36 10.49 0.82
N ALA A 71 -9.16 10.01 0.47
CA ALA A 71 -8.92 8.79 -0.28
C ALA A 71 -9.63 8.69 -1.66
N LYS A 72 -10.16 9.78 -2.24
CA LYS A 72 -11.01 9.76 -3.47
C LYS A 72 -10.23 9.63 -4.78
N GLY A 73 -9.12 8.91 -4.79
CA GLY A 73 -8.30 8.70 -5.98
C GLY A 73 -8.87 7.62 -6.90
N TYR A 74 -8.66 7.77 -8.20
CA TYR A 74 -8.84 6.68 -9.15
C TYR A 74 -7.57 5.86 -9.25
N CYS A 75 -7.70 4.53 -9.23
CA CYS A 75 -6.57 3.60 -9.32
C CYS A 75 -6.37 3.17 -10.77
N PHE A 76 -5.12 3.16 -11.22
CA PHE A 76 -4.71 2.81 -12.57
C PHE A 76 -3.53 1.86 -12.54
N GLN A 77 -3.24 1.22 -13.67
CA GLN A 77 -2.07 0.38 -13.86
C GLN A 77 -1.42 0.67 -15.21
N TYR A 78 -0.10 0.81 -15.21
CA TYR A 78 0.72 0.97 -16.41
C TYR A 78 1.91 0.01 -16.38
N LYS A 79 1.95 -0.96 -17.31
CA LYS A 79 3.03 -1.97 -17.40
C LYS A 79 3.39 -2.63 -16.06
N GLY A 80 2.37 -2.98 -15.28
CA GLY A 80 2.55 -3.58 -13.95
C GLY A 80 2.61 -2.58 -12.79
N LEU A 81 2.99 -1.32 -13.03
CA LEU A 81 3.04 -0.27 -12.00
C LEU A 81 1.62 0.21 -11.67
N VAL A 82 1.20 0.04 -10.41
CA VAL A 82 -0.08 0.55 -9.91
C VAL A 82 0.14 1.95 -9.35
N TYR A 83 -0.75 2.88 -9.68
CA TYR A 83 -0.72 4.24 -9.17
C TYR A 83 -2.13 4.80 -9.01
N TRP A 84 -2.25 5.83 -8.19
CA TRP A 84 -3.50 6.55 -7.95
C TRP A 84 -3.40 7.97 -8.47
N LYS A 85 -4.49 8.46 -9.07
CA LYS A 85 -4.64 9.84 -9.51
C LYS A 85 -5.87 10.44 -8.83
N GLY A 86 -5.71 11.62 -8.24
CA GLY A 86 -6.80 12.33 -7.58
C GLY A 86 -6.45 13.77 -7.30
N ILE A 87 -7.14 14.36 -6.32
CA ILE A 87 -6.89 15.72 -5.86
C ILE A 87 -6.33 15.66 -4.44
N ASN A 88 -5.21 16.34 -4.17
CA ASN A 88 -4.66 16.43 -2.82
C ASN A 88 -5.41 17.44 -1.96
N TYR A 89 -5.07 17.50 -0.67
CA TYR A 89 -5.71 18.41 0.30
C TYR A 89 -5.56 19.90 -0.03
N LYS A 90 -4.66 20.26 -0.95
CA LYS A 90 -4.49 21.64 -1.46
C LYS A 90 -5.28 21.92 -2.74
N GLY A 91 -6.13 21.00 -3.17
CA GLY A 91 -6.91 21.15 -4.40
C GLY A 91 -6.12 20.95 -5.69
N LYS A 92 -4.90 20.39 -5.64
CA LYS A 92 -4.08 20.14 -6.82
C LYS A 92 -4.25 18.72 -7.34
N GLU A 93 -4.15 18.55 -8.66
CA GLU A 93 -4.02 17.23 -9.27
C GLU A 93 -2.77 16.53 -8.74
N ASN A 94 -2.95 15.30 -8.28
CA ASN A 94 -1.93 14.55 -7.57
C ASN A 94 -1.89 13.10 -8.03
N TYR A 95 -0.69 12.54 -8.11
CA TYR A 95 -0.44 11.13 -8.36
C TYR A 95 0.31 10.53 -7.18
N VAL A 96 -0.02 9.30 -6.82
CA VAL A 96 0.66 8.56 -5.74
C VAL A 96 0.98 7.16 -6.24
N THR A 97 2.16 6.65 -5.94
CA THR A 97 2.54 5.26 -6.18
C THR A 97 3.64 4.84 -5.19
N SER A 98 4.00 3.57 -5.22
CA SER A 98 5.15 3.03 -4.50
C SER A 98 5.99 2.22 -5.47
N LYS A 99 7.30 2.40 -5.40
CA LYS A 99 8.28 1.65 -6.20
C LYS A 99 9.51 1.43 -5.33
N TRP A 100 10.09 0.22 -5.35
CA TRP A 100 11.24 -0.12 -4.50
C TRP A 100 11.01 0.10 -2.99
N LYS A 101 9.76 -0.10 -2.52
CA LYS A 101 9.29 0.27 -1.17
C LYS A 101 9.50 1.75 -0.79
N THR A 102 9.68 2.61 -1.78
CA THR A 102 9.67 4.09 -1.65
C THR A 102 8.32 4.62 -2.10
N GLN A 103 7.71 5.47 -1.28
CA GLN A 103 6.51 6.19 -1.67
C GLN A 103 6.86 7.38 -2.56
N ILE A 104 6.16 7.51 -3.68
CA ILE A 104 6.33 8.58 -4.65
C ILE A 104 5.02 9.36 -4.76
N GLU A 105 5.13 10.67 -4.63
CA GLU A 105 4.02 11.59 -4.79
C GLU A 105 4.35 12.66 -5.82
N ILE A 106 3.40 12.91 -6.69
CA ILE A 106 3.49 13.96 -7.69
C ILE A 106 2.36 14.94 -7.51
N SER A 107 2.69 16.20 -7.29
CA SER A 107 1.72 17.30 -7.32
C SER A 107 1.94 18.14 -8.57
N ILE A 108 0.90 18.31 -9.38
CA ILE A 108 0.92 19.23 -10.51
C ILE A 108 0.89 20.66 -9.94
N ASP A 109 1.97 21.42 -10.17
CA ASP A 109 2.11 22.78 -9.65
C ASP A 109 1.49 23.81 -10.60
N ARG A 110 1.65 23.62 -11.91
CA ARG A 110 1.11 24.49 -12.96
C ARG A 110 0.88 23.71 -14.24
N GLY A 111 -0.13 24.13 -15.01
CA GLY A 111 -0.41 23.57 -16.33
C GLY A 111 -0.96 22.16 -16.23
N TYR A 112 -0.65 21.33 -17.21
CA TYR A 112 -1.16 19.96 -17.30
C TYR A 112 -0.08 19.04 -17.89
N VAL A 113 -0.13 17.76 -17.52
CA VAL A 113 0.73 16.70 -18.05
C VAL A 113 -0.15 15.56 -18.50
N ASN A 114 0.05 15.04 -19.72
CA ASN A 114 -0.78 13.94 -20.18
C ASN A 114 -0.57 12.70 -19.32
N LYS A 115 -1.65 11.94 -19.14
CA LYS A 115 -1.64 10.69 -18.39
C LYS A 115 -0.55 9.74 -18.90
N ASP A 116 -0.46 9.53 -20.21
CA ASP A 116 0.52 8.62 -20.82
C ASP A 116 1.98 9.09 -20.60
N GLU A 117 2.22 10.40 -20.60
CA GLU A 117 3.54 10.96 -20.31
C GLU A 117 3.89 10.79 -18.83
N MET A 118 2.93 11.03 -17.93
CA MET A 118 3.08 10.80 -16.49
C MET A 118 3.35 9.32 -16.17
N GLU A 119 2.62 8.42 -16.83
CA GLU A 119 2.81 6.97 -16.70
C GLU A 119 4.21 6.54 -17.14
N ARG A 120 4.69 7.04 -18.30
CA ARG A 120 6.06 6.79 -18.78
C ARG A 120 7.10 7.34 -17.81
N PHE A 121 6.89 8.54 -17.27
CA PHE A 121 7.77 9.16 -16.29
C PHE A 121 7.87 8.32 -15.01
N LEU A 122 6.72 7.99 -14.39
CA LEU A 122 6.66 7.18 -13.17
C LEU A 122 7.30 5.80 -13.38
N PHE A 123 7.02 5.16 -14.51
CA PHE A 123 7.63 3.88 -14.86
C PHE A 123 9.16 3.99 -15.02
N GLY A 124 9.64 5.10 -15.58
CA GLY A 124 11.05 5.39 -15.85
C GLY A 124 11.90 5.78 -14.64
N LEU A 125 11.32 6.03 -13.47
CA LEU A 125 12.07 6.34 -12.25
C LEU A 125 12.91 5.13 -11.81
N GLN A 126 14.23 5.24 -11.76
CA GLN A 126 15.12 4.15 -11.34
C GLN A 126 15.92 4.51 -10.11
N PRO A 127 16.36 3.52 -9.31
CA PRO A 127 17.23 3.80 -8.19
C PRO A 127 18.55 4.41 -8.61
N VAL A 128 18.93 5.52 -7.97
CA VAL A 128 20.26 6.13 -8.15
C VAL A 128 21.37 5.19 -7.65
N ASN A 129 21.06 4.32 -6.67
CA ASN A 129 21.93 3.25 -6.22
C ASN A 129 21.16 1.92 -6.18
N MET A 130 21.44 1.06 -7.14
CA MET A 130 20.75 -0.23 -7.30
C MET A 130 21.02 -1.20 -6.14
N GLU A 131 22.24 -1.28 -5.62
CA GLU A 131 22.57 -2.20 -4.52
C GLU A 131 21.90 -1.78 -3.22
N PHE A 132 21.84 -0.48 -2.96
CA PHE A 132 21.09 0.05 -1.83
C PHE A 132 19.58 -0.21 -1.99
N ALA A 133 19.02 0.00 -3.18
CA ALA A 133 17.60 -0.27 -3.42
C ALA A 133 17.23 -1.74 -3.25
N LYS A 134 18.12 -2.68 -3.61
CA LYS A 134 17.97 -4.10 -3.28
C LYS A 134 17.95 -4.33 -1.76
N THR A 135 18.80 -3.63 -1.01
CA THR A 135 18.77 -3.67 0.45
C THR A 135 17.41 -3.23 0.98
N ILE A 136 16.90 -2.08 0.53
CA ILE A 136 15.58 -1.57 0.90
C ILE A 136 14.46 -2.58 0.57
N LEU A 137 14.49 -3.21 -0.62
CA LEU A 137 13.50 -4.23 -0.97
C LEU A 137 13.45 -5.41 0.00
N HIS A 138 14.59 -5.79 0.57
CA HIS A 138 14.69 -6.88 1.55
C HIS A 138 14.49 -6.43 2.99
N THR A 139 14.46 -5.12 3.25
CA THR A 139 14.16 -4.57 4.58
C THR A 139 12.66 -4.73 4.89
N PRO A 140 12.31 -5.32 6.04
CA PRO A 140 10.93 -5.48 6.47
C PRO A 140 10.13 -4.17 6.60
N PHE A 141 8.82 -4.22 6.34
CA PHE A 141 7.89 -3.09 6.49
C PHE A 141 8.08 -2.31 7.80
N HIS A 142 8.14 -2.98 8.96
CA HIS A 142 8.28 -2.30 10.25
C HIS A 142 9.57 -1.48 10.41
N LEU A 143 10.61 -1.79 9.63
CA LEU A 143 11.87 -1.05 9.59
C LEU A 143 11.92 0.02 8.50
N LEU A 144 10.88 0.15 7.67
CA LEU A 144 10.79 1.17 6.62
C LEU A 144 9.67 2.17 6.89
N SER A 145 8.52 1.69 7.38
CA SER A 145 7.35 2.53 7.59
C SER A 145 7.52 3.44 8.79
N PHE A 146 7.22 4.73 8.61
CA PHE A 146 7.29 5.71 9.68
C PHE A 146 6.24 5.47 10.76
N GLN A 147 4.99 5.21 10.37
CA GLN A 147 3.89 4.96 11.31
C GLN A 147 4.17 3.73 12.17
N ALA A 148 4.88 2.74 11.62
CA ALA A 148 5.30 1.55 12.36
C ALA A 148 6.43 1.83 13.36
N LYS A 149 7.31 2.81 13.08
CA LYS A 149 8.48 3.14 13.92
C LYS A 149 8.18 4.10 15.07
N ARG A 150 7.19 4.98 14.92
CA ARG A 150 7.09 6.22 15.72
C ARG A 150 5.74 6.41 16.42
N ASP A 151 4.93 5.36 16.57
CA ASP A 151 3.58 5.40 17.15
C ASP A 151 2.76 6.57 16.59
N GLY A 152 2.27 6.37 15.37
CA GLY A 152 1.68 7.45 14.60
C GLY A 152 0.15 7.47 14.60
N ILE A 153 -0.41 8.25 13.68
CA ILE A 153 -1.85 8.40 13.47
C ILE A 153 -2.30 7.52 12.28
N GLY A 154 -3.60 7.28 12.16
CA GLY A 154 -4.15 6.46 11.09
C GLY A 154 -4.06 4.96 11.36
N GLU A 155 -4.31 4.15 10.34
CA GLU A 155 -4.49 2.71 10.50
C GLU A 155 -3.24 1.99 11.03
N ILE A 156 -2.06 2.26 10.48
CA ILE A 156 -0.79 1.62 10.89
C ILE A 156 -0.47 1.92 12.35
N GLY A 157 -0.68 3.18 12.76
CA GLY A 157 -0.33 3.69 14.10
C GLY A 157 -1.21 3.17 15.22
N ARG A 158 -2.29 2.40 14.93
CA ARG A 158 -3.10 1.74 15.97
C ARG A 158 -2.36 0.58 16.64
N CYS A 159 -1.31 0.07 16.02
CA CYS A 159 -0.37 -0.85 16.65
C CYS A 159 0.81 -0.06 17.25
N GLN A 160 1.11 -0.29 18.52
CA GLN A 160 2.16 0.38 19.30
C GLN A 160 3.53 -0.31 19.18
N GLY A 161 3.56 -1.50 18.60
CA GLY A 161 4.79 -2.26 18.41
C GLY A 161 4.72 -3.06 17.13
N TRP A 162 5.75 -2.93 16.30
CA TRP A 162 5.89 -3.67 15.06
C TRP A 162 7.21 -4.44 15.06
N SER A 163 7.15 -5.72 14.71
CA SER A 163 8.29 -6.62 14.78
C SER A 163 8.32 -7.59 13.59
N ALA A 164 9.46 -8.25 13.42
CA ALA A 164 9.52 -9.46 12.61
C ALA A 164 8.66 -10.56 13.27
N PRO A 165 8.07 -11.48 12.49
CA PRO A 165 7.22 -12.55 13.05
C PRO A 165 7.94 -13.44 14.05
N ASP A 166 9.24 -13.71 13.86
CA ASP A 166 10.02 -14.58 14.73
C ASP A 166 10.31 -13.95 16.11
N ASP A 167 10.17 -12.62 16.23
CA ASP A 167 10.49 -11.88 17.45
C ASP A 167 9.26 -11.67 18.35
N VAL A 168 8.07 -12.10 17.93
CA VAL A 168 6.82 -11.78 18.63
C VAL A 168 5.82 -12.93 18.59
N SER A 169 5.09 -13.13 19.69
CA SER A 169 3.96 -14.07 19.72
C SER A 169 2.71 -13.39 19.16
N TYR A 170 2.10 -14.01 18.15
CA TYR A 170 0.85 -13.55 17.55
C TYR A 170 -0.10 -14.71 17.29
N SER A 171 -1.36 -14.40 16.97
CA SER A 171 -2.35 -15.43 16.65
C SER A 171 -2.19 -15.90 15.21
N ASN A 172 -2.05 -17.20 15.00
CA ASN A 172 -1.97 -17.77 13.67
C ASN A 172 -3.33 -17.65 12.94
N LEU A 173 -3.34 -16.98 11.80
CA LEU A 173 -4.49 -16.91 10.89
C LEU A 173 -4.47 -18.08 9.89
N PRO A 174 -5.64 -18.68 9.54
CA PRO A 174 -5.71 -19.72 8.51
C PRO A 174 -5.16 -19.31 7.15
N ILE A 175 -5.08 -18.00 6.87
CA ILE A 175 -4.53 -17.48 5.62
C ILE A 175 -3.03 -17.75 5.48
N HIS A 176 -2.27 -17.88 6.58
CA HIS A 176 -0.81 -18.12 6.52
C HIS A 176 -0.46 -19.42 5.78
N GLU A 177 -1.30 -20.44 5.91
CA GLU A 177 -1.09 -21.74 5.26
C GLU A 177 -1.58 -21.78 3.80
N LYS A 178 -2.32 -20.76 3.37
CA LYS A 178 -3.00 -20.71 2.07
C LYS A 178 -2.33 -19.81 1.05
N VAL A 179 -1.43 -18.92 1.48
CA VAL A 179 -0.72 -17.98 0.62
C VAL A 179 0.76 -18.32 0.59
N SER A 180 1.41 -18.10 -0.55
CA SER A 180 2.86 -18.26 -0.70
C SER A 180 3.66 -17.02 -0.30
N TRP A 181 3.00 -15.95 0.11
CA TRP A 181 3.64 -14.69 0.46
C TRP A 181 4.27 -14.75 1.84
N LYS A 182 5.42 -14.08 1.97
CA LYS A 182 6.14 -13.98 3.23
C LYS A 182 5.39 -13.05 4.18
N LEU A 183 5.03 -13.52 5.37
CA LEU A 183 4.66 -12.62 6.46
C LEU A 183 5.92 -11.83 6.85
N GLU A 184 5.92 -10.54 6.59
CA GLU A 184 7.11 -9.71 6.72
C GLU A 184 7.12 -8.94 8.05
N SER A 185 5.96 -8.53 8.54
CA SER A 185 5.85 -7.74 9.78
C SER A 185 4.52 -7.96 10.48
N VAL A 186 4.56 -7.96 11.81
CA VAL A 186 3.39 -8.06 12.69
C VAL A 186 3.34 -6.84 13.59
N GLY A 187 2.18 -6.18 13.60
CA GLY A 187 1.88 -5.05 14.48
C GLY A 187 0.97 -5.49 15.63
N LEU A 188 1.31 -5.13 16.86
CA LEU A 188 0.50 -5.37 18.06
C LEU A 188 -0.03 -4.05 18.63
N GLY A 189 -1.35 -3.98 18.81
CA GLY A 189 -2.05 -2.96 19.58
C GLY A 189 -2.89 -3.60 20.68
N ASN A 190 -3.56 -2.78 21.50
CA ASN A 190 -4.33 -3.26 22.64
C ASN A 190 -5.49 -4.20 22.24
N ASP A 191 -6.23 -3.81 21.20
CA ASP A 191 -7.39 -4.55 20.68
C ASP A 191 -7.24 -4.88 19.19
N GLU A 192 -6.02 -4.78 18.66
CA GLU A 192 -5.74 -4.94 17.23
C GLU A 192 -4.42 -5.68 17.00
N THR A 193 -4.41 -6.56 16.01
CA THR A 193 -3.19 -7.15 15.47
C THR A 193 -3.20 -6.98 13.96
N GLN A 194 -2.10 -6.48 13.41
CA GLN A 194 -1.93 -6.29 11.98
C GLN A 194 -0.83 -7.18 11.42
N TYR A 195 -1.00 -7.61 10.18
CA TYR A 195 -0.10 -8.52 9.48
C TYR A 195 0.18 -8.00 8.08
N VAL A 196 1.45 -7.85 7.71
CA VAL A 196 1.86 -7.37 6.39
C VAL A 196 2.59 -8.48 5.64
N TYR A 197 2.09 -8.82 4.45
CA TYR A 197 2.62 -9.88 3.61
C TYR A 197 3.26 -9.32 2.35
N TRP A 198 4.42 -9.87 2.04
CA TRP A 198 5.26 -9.51 0.91
C TRP A 198 5.30 -10.63 -0.13
N ASP A 199 5.04 -10.29 -1.38
CA ASP A 199 5.20 -11.16 -2.53
C ASP A 199 6.63 -11.06 -3.06
N GLU A 200 7.44 -12.06 -2.75
CA GLU A 200 8.83 -12.12 -3.21
C GLU A 200 8.97 -12.29 -4.73
N GLY A 201 7.97 -12.82 -5.42
CA GLY A 201 8.00 -12.98 -6.88
C GLY A 201 7.76 -11.66 -7.58
N ASN A 202 6.71 -10.94 -7.17
CA ASN A 202 6.32 -9.66 -7.76
C ASN A 202 7.04 -8.45 -7.14
N LYS A 203 7.72 -8.62 -6.00
CA LYS A 203 8.35 -7.56 -5.21
C LYS A 203 7.36 -6.45 -4.82
N LEU A 204 6.22 -6.85 -4.28
CA LEU A 204 5.12 -5.97 -3.87
C LEU A 204 4.46 -6.46 -2.58
N TYR A 205 3.88 -5.55 -1.79
CA TYR A 205 2.99 -5.93 -0.71
C TYR A 205 1.70 -6.51 -1.27
N ALA A 206 1.37 -7.75 -0.91
CA ALA A 206 0.27 -8.48 -1.54
C ALA A 206 -0.96 -8.60 -0.65
N LEU A 207 -0.78 -8.58 0.66
CA LEU A 207 -1.87 -8.70 1.62
C LEU A 207 -1.53 -7.91 2.88
N TRP A 208 -2.51 -7.16 3.35
CA TRP A 208 -2.53 -6.61 4.69
C TRP A 208 -3.74 -7.16 5.43
N VAL A 209 -3.55 -7.60 6.66
CA VAL A 209 -4.64 -8.14 7.48
C VAL A 209 -4.73 -7.35 8.78
N CYS A 210 -5.94 -6.93 9.13
CA CYS A 210 -6.25 -6.33 10.43
C CYS A 210 -7.22 -7.23 11.17
N ARG A 211 -6.81 -7.74 12.34
CA ARG A 211 -7.68 -8.44 13.27
C ARG A 211 -7.96 -7.53 14.45
N HIS A 212 -9.22 -7.27 14.74
CA HIS A 212 -9.61 -6.38 15.82
C HIS A 212 -10.68 -7.02 16.71
N LYS A 213 -10.70 -6.59 17.97
CA LYS A 213 -11.69 -7.00 18.97
C LYS A 213 -12.81 -5.97 19.09
N ASN A 214 -13.96 -6.41 19.61
CA ASN A 214 -15.06 -5.54 20.05
C ASN A 214 -15.66 -4.62 18.98
N LYS A 215 -15.57 -4.96 17.68
CA LYS A 215 -16.06 -4.11 16.57
C LYS A 215 -15.46 -2.70 16.59
N SER A 216 -14.23 -2.57 17.11
CA SER A 216 -13.54 -1.29 17.29
C SER A 216 -13.16 -0.61 15.97
N TYR A 217 -13.19 -1.34 14.84
CA TYR A 217 -12.86 -0.81 13.53
C TYR A 217 -13.71 -1.47 12.43
N TYR A 218 -14.36 -0.69 11.58
CA TYR A 218 -15.02 -1.21 10.37
C TYR A 218 -15.03 -0.06 9.36
N PRO A 219 -14.04 0.04 8.47
CA PRO A 219 -13.83 1.22 7.63
C PRO A 219 -14.74 1.18 6.39
N VAL A 220 -16.05 1.09 6.62
CA VAL A 220 -17.09 1.02 5.59
C VAL A 220 -16.95 2.14 4.58
N SER A 221 -16.75 3.37 5.05
CA SER A 221 -16.70 4.55 4.19
C SER A 221 -15.54 4.46 3.19
N SER A 222 -14.38 4.03 3.68
CA SER A 222 -13.17 3.86 2.88
C SER A 222 -13.31 2.75 1.85
N TRP A 223 -13.98 1.65 2.18
CA TRP A 223 -14.20 0.54 1.25
C TRP A 223 -15.33 0.81 0.26
N THR A 224 -16.52 1.18 0.74
CA THR A 224 -17.72 1.37 -0.09
C THR A 224 -17.56 2.49 -1.12
N THR A 225 -16.68 3.45 -0.87
CA THR A 225 -16.41 4.55 -1.82
C THR A 225 -15.38 4.17 -2.88
N ASN A 226 -14.41 3.31 -2.55
CA ASN A 226 -13.22 3.06 -3.37
C ASN A 226 -13.21 1.68 -4.05
N TYR A 227 -14.15 0.81 -3.69
CA TYR A 227 -14.31 -0.53 -4.24
C TYR A 227 -15.69 -0.69 -4.88
N GLY A 228 -15.88 -1.82 -5.57
CA GLY A 228 -17.17 -2.23 -6.10
C GLY A 228 -18.20 -2.52 -5.00
N VAL A 229 -19.43 -2.77 -5.44
CA VAL A 229 -20.57 -3.07 -4.56
C VAL A 229 -20.29 -4.30 -3.69
N LYS A 230 -20.72 -4.24 -2.42
CA LYS A 230 -20.63 -5.35 -1.47
C LYS A 230 -21.24 -6.62 -2.04
N GLN A 231 -20.51 -7.73 -1.95
CA GLN A 231 -20.98 -9.07 -2.23
C GLN A 231 -20.89 -9.93 -0.98
N ILE A 232 -21.91 -10.75 -0.68
CA ILE A 232 -21.88 -11.69 0.44
C ILE A 232 -21.63 -13.09 -0.13
N ILE A 233 -20.52 -13.70 0.26
CA ILE A 233 -20.13 -15.05 -0.19
C ILE A 233 -19.69 -15.84 1.03
N ASN A 234 -20.32 -17.01 1.27
CA ASN A 234 -20.02 -17.90 2.39
C ASN A 234 -20.12 -17.22 3.78
N GLY A 235 -20.99 -16.19 3.90
CA GLY A 235 -21.15 -15.42 5.14
C GLY A 235 -20.08 -14.34 5.35
N LEU A 236 -19.16 -14.17 4.40
CA LEU A 236 -18.13 -13.12 4.40
C LEU A 236 -18.54 -11.98 3.47
N GLU A 237 -18.11 -10.76 3.77
CA GLU A 237 -18.32 -9.61 2.89
C GLU A 237 -17.12 -9.39 1.97
N PHE A 238 -17.37 -9.19 0.69
CA PHE A 238 -16.37 -8.94 -0.33
C PHE A 238 -16.60 -7.58 -1.01
N TYR A 239 -15.51 -6.83 -1.18
CA TYR A 239 -15.46 -5.59 -1.94
C TYR A 239 -14.30 -5.69 -2.93
N SER A 240 -14.55 -5.59 -4.23
CA SER A 240 -13.52 -5.83 -5.25
C SER A 240 -13.39 -4.66 -6.22
N HIS A 241 -12.16 -4.44 -6.65
CA HIS A 241 -11.79 -3.50 -7.70
C HIS A 241 -10.61 -4.09 -8.44
N ARG A 242 -10.65 -4.10 -9.77
CA ARG A 242 -9.65 -4.79 -10.61
C ARG A 242 -8.19 -4.42 -10.23
N GLU A 243 -7.91 -3.13 -10.12
CA GLU A 243 -6.53 -2.65 -9.87
C GLU A 243 -6.17 -2.55 -8.39
N ARG A 244 -7.10 -2.12 -7.52
CA ARG A 244 -6.86 -2.01 -6.07
C ARG A 244 -6.81 -3.38 -5.39
N GLY A 245 -7.60 -4.34 -5.86
CA GLY A 245 -7.71 -5.69 -5.34
C GLY A 245 -9.03 -5.98 -4.65
N THR A 246 -8.99 -6.81 -3.61
CA THR A 246 -10.19 -7.30 -2.94
C THR A 246 -10.05 -7.15 -1.44
N VAL A 247 -11.07 -6.60 -0.79
CA VAL A 247 -11.23 -6.64 0.65
C VAL A 247 -12.21 -7.74 1.01
N VAL A 248 -11.81 -8.61 1.94
CA VAL A 248 -12.67 -9.62 2.55
C VAL A 248 -12.83 -9.28 4.02
N TYR A 249 -14.07 -9.23 4.50
CA TYR A 249 -14.38 -8.98 5.90
C TYR A 249 -15.08 -10.18 6.53
N GLU A 250 -14.54 -10.62 7.66
CA GLU A 250 -14.98 -11.78 8.43
C GLU A 250 -15.41 -11.33 9.84
N ASP A 251 -16.67 -11.57 10.21
CA ASP A 251 -17.17 -11.32 11.57
C ASP A 251 -17.23 -12.64 12.36
N LEU A 252 -16.39 -12.73 13.40
CA LEU A 252 -16.29 -13.87 14.32
C LEU A 252 -17.00 -13.59 15.66
N GLY A 253 -17.86 -12.57 15.71
CA GLY A 253 -18.60 -12.17 16.91
C GLY A 253 -17.83 -11.14 17.73
N MET A 254 -16.97 -11.60 18.65
CA MET A 254 -16.15 -10.71 19.49
C MET A 254 -14.90 -10.20 18.79
N GLU A 255 -14.56 -10.81 17.66
CA GLU A 255 -13.43 -10.44 16.81
C GLU A 255 -13.90 -10.31 15.38
N GLN A 256 -13.17 -9.50 14.62
CA GLN A 256 -13.38 -9.37 13.18
C GLN A 256 -12.04 -9.24 12.49
N ILE A 257 -12.00 -9.67 11.23
CA ILE A 257 -10.79 -9.68 10.42
C ILE A 257 -11.08 -9.05 9.08
N ALA A 258 -10.28 -8.05 8.72
CA ALA A 258 -10.26 -7.47 7.39
C ALA A 258 -9.00 -7.96 6.66
N TYR A 259 -9.19 -8.65 5.55
CA TYR A 259 -8.13 -9.07 4.64
C TYR A 259 -8.14 -8.14 3.42
N VAL A 260 -7.04 -7.43 3.21
CA VAL A 260 -6.92 -6.38 2.20
C VAL A 260 -5.89 -6.85 1.17
N PHE A 261 -6.37 -7.50 0.11
CA PHE A 261 -5.55 -8.07 -0.96
C PHE A 261 -5.22 -7.04 -2.03
N ARG A 262 -3.98 -7.07 -2.52
CA ARG A 262 -3.56 -6.33 -3.71
C ARG A 262 -4.19 -6.93 -4.95
N GLY A 263 -4.64 -6.07 -5.86
CA GLY A 263 -5.09 -6.48 -7.19
C GLY A 263 -3.94 -6.93 -8.07
N ASN A 264 -4.02 -6.63 -9.36
CA ASN A 264 -2.97 -7.01 -10.30
C ASN A 264 -1.61 -6.40 -9.90
N PRO A 265 -0.50 -7.17 -9.97
CA PRO A 265 -0.41 -8.54 -10.48
C PRO A 265 -0.61 -9.66 -9.42
N CYS A 266 -0.81 -9.33 -8.15
CA CYS A 266 -0.80 -10.32 -7.07
C CYS A 266 -2.06 -11.17 -7.01
N THR A 267 -3.25 -10.56 -7.09
CA THR A 267 -4.52 -11.30 -7.06
C THR A 267 -5.56 -10.77 -8.02
N ASN A 268 -6.49 -11.65 -8.37
CA ASN A 268 -7.81 -11.30 -8.86
C ASN A 268 -8.92 -11.80 -7.91
N PHE A 269 -10.16 -11.37 -8.17
CA PHE A 269 -11.31 -11.68 -7.31
C PHE A 269 -11.57 -13.19 -7.15
N GLU A 270 -11.41 -13.98 -8.21
CA GLU A 270 -11.67 -15.42 -8.16
C GLU A 270 -10.61 -16.15 -7.33
N GLN A 271 -9.33 -15.80 -7.49
CA GLN A 271 -8.26 -16.32 -6.64
C GLN A 271 -8.51 -16.02 -5.15
N VAL A 272 -8.97 -14.80 -4.82
CA VAL A 272 -9.29 -14.44 -3.44
C VAL A 272 -10.47 -15.27 -2.92
N LYS A 273 -11.51 -15.51 -3.71
CA LYS A 273 -12.64 -16.37 -3.30
C LYS A 273 -12.21 -17.79 -2.97
N GLU A 274 -11.27 -18.35 -3.72
CA GLU A 274 -10.77 -19.72 -3.49
C GLU A 274 -10.04 -19.87 -2.14
N LEU A 275 -9.47 -18.79 -1.61
CA LEU A 275 -8.85 -18.78 -0.27
C LEU A 275 -9.87 -18.95 0.86
N PHE A 276 -11.16 -18.69 0.61
CA PHE A 276 -12.26 -18.74 1.58
C PHE A 276 -13.36 -19.73 1.15
N PRO A 277 -13.06 -21.04 1.06
CA PRO A 277 -14.01 -22.04 0.62
C PRO A 277 -15.17 -22.20 1.61
N ILE A 278 -16.32 -22.67 1.11
CA ILE A 278 -17.51 -22.97 1.92
C ILE A 278 -17.11 -23.93 3.05
N CYS A 279 -17.27 -23.48 4.31
CA CYS A 279 -17.39 -24.40 5.42
C CYS A 279 -18.68 -25.21 5.22
N LYS A 280 -18.57 -26.40 4.63
CA LYS A 280 -19.68 -27.36 4.60
C LYS A 280 -19.95 -27.76 6.05
N ILE A 281 -20.81 -27.02 6.73
CA ILE A 281 -21.39 -27.47 7.98
C ILE A 281 -22.04 -28.82 7.67
N LYS A 282 -21.44 -29.90 8.18
CA LYS A 282 -22.10 -31.20 8.26
C LYS A 282 -23.34 -30.96 9.11
N ARG A 283 -24.48 -30.70 8.47
CA ARG A 283 -25.80 -30.80 9.11
C ARG A 283 -25.90 -32.24 9.61
N LYS A 284 -25.54 -32.48 10.87
CA LYS A 284 -25.99 -33.66 11.61
C LYS A 284 -27.51 -33.56 11.57
N MET A 285 -28.14 -34.32 10.69
CA MET A 285 -29.56 -34.58 10.74
C MET A 285 -29.84 -35.12 12.15
N ARG A 286 -30.47 -34.31 12.99
CA ARG A 286 -31.17 -34.82 14.17
C ARG A 286 -32.34 -35.64 13.62
N THR A 287 -32.14 -36.94 13.48
CA THR A 287 -33.23 -37.89 13.46
C THR A 287 -33.85 -37.87 14.85
N THR A 288 -34.90 -37.07 15.03
CA THR A 288 -35.87 -37.29 16.09
C THR A 288 -36.59 -38.60 15.80
N LYS A 289 -36.38 -39.59 16.67
CA LYS A 289 -37.35 -40.67 16.89
C LYS A 289 -38.48 -40.13 17.76
#